data_AF-A0A923YFJ3-F1
#
_entry.id   AF-A0A923YFJ3-F1
#
_cell.length_a   1.000
_cell.length_b   1.000
_cell.length_c   1.000
_cell.angle_alpha   90.00
_cell.angle_beta   90.00
_cell.angle_gamma   90.00
#
_symmetry.space_group_name_H-M   'P 1'
#
loop_
_entity.id
_entity.type
_entity.pdbx_description
1 polymer ?
#
loop_
_entity_poly.entity_id
_entity_poly.type
_entity_poly.pdbx_seq_one_letter_code
_entity_poly.pdbx_strand_id
1 'polypeptide(L)'
;MKILKLSDLIGQEITDLNYHYVAENEFGLQSFHSFIKLKSGAIIDIPKFDNDDYLLLNEENLAYFLNKFNTGEPVAEHIKKYLSGQKIKDFYFNYYENEIDLDRSAYIQLSNGNYLTENNYGPAGMIPLDLVILNEDDFSEQTKGIDVRSFIRRRM
;
A
#
# COMPACT_ATOMS: atom_id res chain seq x y z
N MET A 1 23.21 -5.17 8.76
CA MET A 1 21.73 -5.19 8.67
C MET A 1 21.33 -4.89 7.25
N LYS A 2 20.36 -5.63 6.70
CA LYS A 2 19.87 -5.41 5.32
C LYS A 2 18.60 -4.59 5.40
N ILE A 3 18.49 -3.56 4.56
CA ILE A 3 17.28 -2.74 4.42
C ILE A 3 16.68 -3.08 3.05
N LEU A 4 15.37 -3.32 3.01
CA LEU A 4 14.60 -3.41 1.78
C LEU A 4 14.29 -1.99 1.33
N LYS A 5 14.68 -1.66 0.10
CA LYS A 5 14.44 -0.33 -0.44
C LYS A 5 13.13 -0.23 -1.22
N LEU A 6 12.46 0.92 -1.19
CA LEU A 6 11.32 1.18 -2.08
C LEU A 6 11.73 1.01 -3.55
N SER A 7 12.94 1.46 -3.92
CA SER A 7 13.47 1.26 -5.27
C SER A 7 13.59 -0.21 -5.65
N ASP A 8 13.84 -1.11 -4.70
CA ASP A 8 13.96 -2.55 -4.95
C ASP A 8 12.60 -3.23 -5.18
N LEU A 9 11.51 -2.53 -4.80
CA LEU A 9 10.13 -2.98 -5.02
C LEU A 9 9.65 -2.69 -6.44
N ILE A 10 10.22 -1.68 -7.10
CA ILE A 10 9.86 -1.34 -8.48
C ILE A 10 10.19 -2.52 -9.40
N GLY A 11 9.22 -2.93 -10.20
CA GLY A 11 9.29 -4.07 -11.10
C GLY A 11 8.99 -5.42 -10.46
N GLN A 12 8.84 -5.51 -9.13
CA GLN A 12 8.42 -6.73 -8.45
C GLN A 12 6.99 -7.09 -8.81
N GLU A 13 6.74 -8.37 -9.03
CA GLU A 13 5.42 -8.93 -9.34
C GLU A 13 4.66 -9.22 -8.04
N ILE A 14 3.41 -8.77 -7.96
CA ILE A 14 2.47 -9.10 -6.89
C ILE A 14 1.92 -10.49 -7.15
N THR A 15 2.02 -11.36 -6.15
CA THR A 15 1.51 -12.73 -6.23
C THR A 15 0.19 -12.89 -5.50
N ASP A 16 0.02 -12.22 -4.36
CA ASP A 16 -1.17 -12.35 -3.52
C ASP A 16 -1.31 -11.13 -2.59
N LEU A 17 -2.50 -10.96 -2.01
CA LEU A 17 -2.81 -9.88 -1.07
C LEU A 17 -3.85 -10.34 -0.04
N ASN A 18 -3.52 -10.13 1.23
CA ASN A 18 -4.44 -10.30 2.35
C ASN A 18 -4.61 -8.97 3.10
N TYR A 19 -5.73 -8.79 3.78
CA TYR A 19 -5.99 -7.59 4.57
C TYR A 19 -6.42 -7.93 6.00
N HIS A 20 -6.27 -6.97 6.90
CA HIS A 20 -6.88 -6.99 8.23
C HIS A 20 -7.85 -5.83 8.33
N TYR A 21 -9.10 -6.12 8.69
CA TYR A 21 -10.05 -5.10 9.13
C TYR A 21 -10.29 -5.23 10.63
N VAL A 22 -10.18 -4.12 11.35
CA VAL A 22 -10.45 -4.02 12.77
C VAL A 22 -11.58 -3.02 12.95
N ALA A 23 -12.72 -3.48 13.46
CA ALA A 23 -13.89 -2.62 13.65
C ALA A 23 -13.66 -1.53 14.72
N GLU A 24 -12.84 -1.82 15.73
CA GLU A 24 -12.45 -0.89 16.78
C GLU A 24 -11.05 -1.26 17.32
N ASN A 25 -10.09 -0.36 17.14
CA ASN A 25 -8.71 -0.49 17.61
C ASN A 25 -8.54 0.12 19.02
N GLU A 26 -7.32 0.12 19.56
CA GLU A 26 -7.04 0.65 20.90
C GLU A 26 -7.35 2.14 21.09
N PHE A 27 -7.61 2.87 20.00
CA PHE A 27 -7.97 4.29 20.00
C PHE A 27 -9.46 4.54 19.75
N GLY A 28 -10.29 3.48 19.66
CA GLY A 28 -11.72 3.59 19.36
C GLY A 28 -12.02 3.90 17.89
N LEU A 29 -11.07 3.67 16.99
CA LEU A 29 -11.22 3.87 15.55
C LEU A 29 -11.27 2.53 14.82
N GLN A 30 -11.97 2.46 13.68
CA GLN A 30 -11.79 1.32 12.77
C GLN A 30 -10.44 1.46 12.03
N SER A 31 -9.85 0.33 11.65
CA SER A 31 -8.65 0.30 10.82
C SER A 31 -8.67 -0.79 9.74
N PHE A 32 -7.95 -0.54 8.66
CA PHE A 32 -7.79 -1.47 7.54
C PHE A 32 -6.33 -1.49 7.10
N HIS A 33 -5.73 -2.67 6.94
CA HIS A 33 -4.32 -2.81 6.55
C HIS A 33 -4.13 -3.93 5.54
N SER A 34 -3.54 -3.60 4.40
CA SER A 34 -3.21 -4.53 3.32
C SER A 34 -1.79 -5.04 3.44
N PHE A 35 -1.61 -6.34 3.19
CA PHE A 35 -0.32 -7.02 3.16
C PHE A 35 -0.14 -7.70 1.81
N ILE A 36 0.83 -7.23 1.05
CA ILE A 36 1.07 -7.60 -0.35
C ILE A 36 2.26 -8.56 -0.41
N LYS A 37 2.04 -9.75 -0.96
CA LYS A 37 3.09 -10.75 -1.17
C LYS A 37 3.66 -10.63 -2.57
N LEU A 38 4.97 -10.40 -2.65
CA LEU A 38 5.72 -10.28 -3.89
C LEU A 38 6.32 -11.62 -4.32
N LYS A 39 6.61 -11.76 -5.61
CA LYS A 39 7.24 -12.96 -6.19
C LYS A 39 8.62 -13.26 -5.63
N SER A 40 9.33 -12.23 -5.16
CA SER A 40 10.58 -12.38 -4.42
C SER A 40 10.42 -13.10 -3.06
N GLY A 41 9.18 -13.28 -2.60
CA GLY A 41 8.85 -13.79 -1.27
C GLY A 41 8.72 -12.70 -0.20
N ALA A 42 9.08 -11.45 -0.53
CA ALA A 42 8.87 -10.32 0.37
C ALA A 42 7.38 -10.04 0.59
N ILE A 43 7.03 -9.61 1.80
CA ILE A 43 5.69 -9.15 2.16
C ILE A 43 5.84 -7.70 2.62
N ILE A 44 5.02 -6.82 2.07
CA ILE A 44 5.03 -5.38 2.35
C ILE A 44 3.61 -4.92 2.70
N ASP A 45 3.50 -3.81 3.44
CA ASP A 45 2.27 -3.02 3.50
C ASP A 45 2.29 -1.93 2.41
N ILE A 46 1.23 -1.13 2.34
CA ILE A 46 1.22 0.04 1.46
C ILE A 46 2.01 1.16 2.15
N PRO A 47 3.14 1.63 1.57
CA PRO A 47 3.99 2.62 2.23
C PRO A 47 3.26 3.94 2.45
N LYS A 48 3.62 4.67 3.52
CA LYS A 48 3.09 6.01 3.85
C LYS A 48 4.12 7.12 3.77
N PHE A 49 5.38 6.75 3.56
CA PHE A 49 6.51 7.67 3.52
C PHE A 49 7.37 7.42 2.29
N ASP A 50 8.01 8.47 1.78
CA ASP A 50 8.78 8.48 0.53
C ASP A 50 10.28 8.21 0.73
N ASN A 51 10.70 7.83 1.94
CA ASN A 51 12.06 7.38 2.19
C ASN A 51 12.29 6.02 1.54
N ASP A 52 13.40 5.92 0.82
CA ASP A 52 13.80 4.70 0.13
C ASP A 52 14.16 3.59 1.09
N ASP A 53 14.72 3.90 2.26
CA ASP A 53 14.99 2.90 3.30
C ASP A 53 13.66 2.51 3.97
N TYR A 54 12.92 1.61 3.31
CA TYR A 54 11.55 1.25 3.66
C TYR A 54 11.46 0.33 4.87
N LEU A 55 12.11 -0.83 4.82
CA LEU A 55 11.94 -1.85 5.85
C LEU A 55 13.28 -2.47 6.25
N LEU A 56 13.57 -2.40 7.54
CA LEU A 56 14.68 -3.15 8.12
C LEU A 56 14.36 -4.65 8.11
N LEU A 57 15.19 -5.45 7.44
CA LEU A 57 15.01 -6.90 7.34
C LEU A 57 15.65 -7.62 8.54
N ASN A 58 15.08 -7.45 9.72
CA ASN A 58 15.39 -8.22 10.92
C ASN A 58 14.33 -9.33 11.14
N GLU A 59 14.61 -10.26 12.06
CA GLU A 59 13.72 -11.40 12.33
C GLU A 59 12.33 -10.95 12.80
N GLU A 60 12.26 -9.91 13.64
CA GLU A 60 11.02 -9.37 14.19
C GLU A 60 10.09 -8.83 13.10
N ASN A 61 10.60 -7.97 12.21
CA ASN A 61 9.82 -7.41 11.11
C ASN A 61 9.38 -8.49 10.14
N LEU A 62 10.27 -9.41 9.77
CA LEU A 62 9.92 -10.52 8.88
C LEU A 62 8.82 -11.40 9.49
N ALA A 63 8.91 -11.72 10.78
CA ALA A 63 7.89 -12.48 11.49
C ALA A 63 6.58 -11.70 11.58
N TYR A 64 6.62 -10.38 11.83
CA TYR A 64 5.45 -9.52 11.87
C TYR A 64 4.69 -9.54 10.53
N PHE A 65 5.36 -9.23 9.43
CA PHE A 65 4.74 -9.17 8.10
C PHE A 65 4.22 -10.55 7.66
N LEU A 66 4.99 -11.62 7.91
CA LEU A 66 4.55 -12.98 7.61
C LEU A 66 3.32 -13.38 8.42
N ASN A 67 3.31 -13.09 9.73
CA ASN A 67 2.17 -13.39 10.59
C ASN A 67 0.93 -12.60 10.16
N LYS A 68 1.07 -11.30 9.90
CA LYS A 68 -0.04 -10.46 9.42
C LYS A 68 -0.60 -10.96 8.09
N PHE A 69 0.25 -11.29 7.13
CA PHE A 69 -0.21 -11.88 5.88
C PHE A 69 -0.96 -13.20 6.11
N ASN A 70 -0.39 -14.14 6.87
CA ASN A 70 -0.97 -15.48 7.06
C ASN A 70 -2.28 -15.48 7.85
N THR A 71 -2.49 -14.49 8.72
CA THR A 71 -3.69 -14.37 9.57
C THR A 71 -4.73 -13.39 9.01
N GLY A 72 -4.43 -12.70 7.91
CA GLY A 72 -5.34 -11.78 7.26
C GLY A 72 -6.41 -12.49 6.44
N GLU A 73 -7.47 -11.75 6.12
CA GLU A 73 -8.50 -12.19 5.21
C GLU A 73 -8.02 -12.06 3.75
N PRO A 74 -8.29 -13.05 2.89
CA PRO A 74 -7.97 -12.94 1.47
C PRO A 74 -8.90 -11.93 0.81
N VAL A 75 -8.38 -11.15 -0.15
CA VAL A 75 -9.27 -10.34 -0.99
C VAL A 75 -10.15 -11.22 -1.89
N ALA A 76 -11.32 -10.72 -2.23
CA ALA A 76 -12.26 -11.43 -3.10
C ALA A 76 -11.61 -11.79 -4.45
N GLU A 77 -11.94 -12.95 -5.00
CA GLU A 77 -11.31 -13.49 -6.22
C GLU A 77 -11.42 -12.56 -7.45
N HIS A 78 -12.49 -11.78 -7.55
CA HIS A 78 -12.63 -10.80 -8.64
C HIS A 78 -11.68 -9.60 -8.48
N ILE A 79 -11.28 -9.26 -7.25
CA ILE A 79 -10.29 -8.23 -6.94
C ILE A 79 -8.87 -8.75 -7.24
N LYS A 80 -8.56 -10.01 -6.86
CA LYS A 80 -7.26 -10.64 -7.14
C LYS A 80 -6.86 -10.56 -8.61
N LYS A 81 -7.82 -10.68 -9.53
CA LYS A 81 -7.59 -10.58 -10.99
C LYS A 81 -6.96 -9.26 -11.43
N TYR A 82 -7.17 -8.18 -10.69
CA TYR A 82 -6.56 -6.88 -10.99
C TYR A 82 -5.13 -6.74 -10.45
N LEU A 83 -4.73 -7.61 -9.53
CA LEU A 83 -3.49 -7.48 -8.74
C LEU A 83 -2.48 -8.58 -9.04
N SER A 84 -2.90 -9.84 -9.01
CA SER A 84 -2.02 -11.00 -9.19
C SER A 84 -1.38 -11.00 -10.58
N GLY A 85 -0.05 -11.16 -10.60
CA GLY A 85 0.77 -11.11 -11.81
C GLY A 85 1.12 -9.69 -12.29
N GLN A 86 0.58 -8.64 -11.66
CA GLN A 86 0.95 -7.26 -11.98
C GLN A 86 2.25 -6.87 -11.29
N LYS A 87 3.04 -6.03 -11.96
CA LYS A 87 4.27 -5.46 -11.41
C LYS A 87 4.02 -4.09 -10.81
N ILE A 88 4.73 -3.78 -9.74
CA ILE A 88 4.80 -2.42 -9.21
C ILE A 88 5.58 -1.55 -10.21
N LYS A 89 4.96 -0.48 -10.69
CA LYS A 89 5.56 0.45 -11.64
C LYS A 89 6.11 1.69 -10.96
N ASP A 90 5.39 2.24 -9.98
CA ASP A 90 5.78 3.43 -9.22
C ASP A 90 4.99 3.51 -7.91
N PHE A 91 5.44 4.34 -6.99
CA PHE A 91 4.71 4.76 -5.79
C PHE A 91 4.42 6.26 -5.89
N TYR A 92 3.20 6.64 -5.56
CA TYR A 92 2.78 8.04 -5.52
C TYR A 92 2.40 8.41 -4.10
N PHE A 93 3.11 9.39 -3.55
CA PHE A 93 2.95 9.82 -2.16
C PHE A 93 2.19 11.14 -2.09
N ASN A 94 1.39 11.29 -1.03
CA ASN A 94 0.60 12.49 -0.76
C ASN A 94 1.44 13.50 0.04
N TYR A 95 1.29 14.79 -0.28
CA TYR A 95 1.95 15.88 0.43
C TYR A 95 0.95 16.96 0.81
N TYR A 96 1.18 17.57 1.97
CA TYR A 96 0.50 18.77 2.46
C TYR A 96 1.55 19.80 2.85
N GLU A 97 1.44 21.03 2.33
CA GLU A 97 2.42 22.11 2.60
C GLU A 97 3.89 21.73 2.33
N ASN A 98 4.13 20.87 1.31
CA ASN A 98 5.42 20.25 0.94
C ASN A 98 5.96 19.17 1.88
N GLU A 99 5.26 18.84 2.96
CA GLU A 99 5.58 17.73 3.85
C GLU A 99 4.80 16.48 3.47
N ILE A 100 5.38 15.31 3.75
CA ILE A 100 4.72 14.02 3.49
C ILE A 100 3.48 13.89 4.38
N ASP A 101 2.34 13.56 3.79
CA ASP A 101 1.11 13.26 4.52
C ASP A 101 1.12 11.79 4.97
N LEU A 102 1.56 11.57 6.23
CA LEU A 102 1.67 10.25 6.82
C LEU A 102 0.33 9.61 7.18
N ASP A 103 -0.77 10.38 7.16
CA ASP A 103 -2.10 9.84 7.44
C ASP A 103 -2.66 9.09 6.22
N ARG A 104 -2.07 9.28 5.03
CA ARG A 104 -2.49 8.64 3.79
C ARG A 104 -1.50 7.61 3.30
N SER A 105 -2.03 6.47 2.86
CA SER A 105 -1.25 5.49 2.11
C SER A 105 -0.85 6.03 0.74
N ALA A 106 0.28 5.55 0.22
CA ALA A 106 0.68 5.77 -1.15
C ALA A 106 -0.32 5.11 -2.13
N TYR A 107 -0.32 5.60 -3.36
CA TYR A 107 -0.88 4.88 -4.49
C TYR A 107 0.23 4.07 -5.16
N ILE A 108 0.03 2.76 -5.29
CA ILE A 108 0.93 1.86 -6.00
C ILE A 108 0.43 1.75 -7.44
N GLN A 109 1.16 2.30 -8.40
CA GLN A 109 0.82 2.13 -9.81
C GLN A 109 1.25 0.75 -10.27
N LEU A 110 0.35 0.02 -10.95
CA LEU A 110 0.54 -1.33 -11.43
C LEU A 110 0.81 -1.34 -12.95
N SER A 111 1.40 -2.45 -13.42
CA SER A 111 1.74 -2.62 -14.85
C SER A 111 0.54 -2.65 -15.81
N ASN A 112 -0.67 -2.96 -15.30
CA ASN A 112 -1.91 -2.89 -16.08
C ASN A 112 -2.51 -1.48 -16.16
N GLY A 113 -1.85 -0.47 -15.58
CA GLY A 113 -2.33 0.92 -15.55
C GLY A 113 -3.26 1.25 -14.40
N ASN A 114 -3.62 0.28 -13.55
CA ASN A 114 -4.40 0.56 -12.34
C ASN A 114 -3.52 1.07 -11.21
N TYR A 115 -4.15 1.69 -10.21
CA TYR A 115 -3.55 2.14 -8.96
C TYR A 115 -4.19 1.39 -7.79
N LEU A 116 -3.36 0.98 -6.84
CA LEU A 116 -3.77 0.33 -5.60
C LEU A 116 -3.50 1.27 -4.42
N THR A 117 -4.47 1.49 -3.56
CA THR A 117 -4.28 2.19 -2.28
C THR A 117 -5.23 1.62 -1.22
N GLU A 118 -5.24 2.19 -0.02
CA GLU A 118 -6.17 1.83 1.04
C GLU A 118 -6.60 3.07 1.84
N ASN A 119 -7.85 3.06 2.30
CA ASN A 119 -8.31 3.95 3.37
C ASN A 119 -8.18 3.19 4.68
N ASN A 120 -7.25 3.58 5.54
CA ASN A 120 -6.77 2.71 6.62
C ASN A 120 -7.22 3.08 8.03
N TYR A 121 -7.78 4.28 8.26
CA TYR A 121 -8.34 4.66 9.55
C TYR A 121 -9.58 5.55 9.40
N GLY A 122 -10.51 5.44 10.35
CA GLY A 122 -11.64 6.36 10.44
C GLY A 122 -12.54 6.08 11.65
N PRO A 123 -13.48 6.98 11.96
CA PRO A 123 -14.49 6.72 12.97
C PRO A 123 -15.42 5.58 12.52
N ALA A 124 -15.76 4.66 13.43
CA ALA A 124 -16.63 3.54 13.15
C ALA A 124 -17.99 4.01 12.59
N GLY A 125 -18.41 3.43 11.47
CA GLY A 125 -19.71 3.73 10.84
C GLY A 125 -19.78 5.06 10.09
N MET A 126 -18.70 5.85 10.02
CA MET A 126 -18.67 7.11 9.27
C MET A 126 -17.97 6.99 7.91
N ILE A 127 -16.88 6.24 7.84
CA ILE A 127 -16.04 6.14 6.64
C ILE A 127 -15.88 4.67 6.27
N PRO A 128 -16.18 4.25 5.03
CA PRO A 128 -15.82 2.90 4.58
C PRO A 128 -14.30 2.80 4.47
N LEU A 129 -13.70 1.88 5.22
CA LEU A 129 -12.30 1.50 5.09
C LEU A 129 -12.21 0.29 4.17
N ASP A 130 -11.42 0.41 3.12
CA ASP A 130 -11.29 -0.65 2.11
C ASP A 130 -9.98 -0.52 1.33
N LEU A 131 -9.63 -1.60 0.64
CA LEU A 131 -8.68 -1.61 -0.43
C LEU A 131 -9.30 -0.96 -1.67
N VAL A 132 -8.62 0.02 -2.24
CA VAL A 132 -9.14 0.80 -3.36
C VAL A 132 -8.30 0.49 -4.60
N ILE A 133 -8.99 0.09 -5.68
CA ILE A 133 -8.39 -0.09 -7.00
C ILE A 133 -8.99 0.95 -7.94
N LEU A 134 -8.11 1.73 -8.57
CA LEU A 134 -8.48 2.85 -9.44
C LEU A 134 -7.93 2.60 -10.83
N ASN A 135 -8.69 2.97 -11.86
CA ASN A 135 -8.09 3.23 -13.18
C ASN A 135 -7.46 4.64 -13.18
N GLU A 136 -6.90 5.06 -14.32
CA GLU A 136 -6.28 6.38 -14.48
C GLU A 136 -7.25 7.55 -14.23
N ASP A 137 -8.49 7.44 -14.72
CA ASP A 137 -9.51 8.50 -14.57
C ASP A 137 -9.93 8.65 -13.11
N ASP A 138 -10.19 7.53 -12.42
CA ASP A 138 -10.53 7.52 -11.00
C ASP A 138 -9.38 8.05 -10.14
N PHE A 139 -8.13 7.67 -10.47
CA PHE A 139 -6.94 8.20 -9.81
C PHE A 139 -6.81 9.72 -10.00
N SER A 140 -7.01 10.22 -11.23
CA SER A 140 -6.96 11.65 -11.52
C SER A 140 -8.03 12.44 -10.77
N GLU A 141 -9.25 11.93 -10.65
CA GLU A 141 -10.32 12.63 -9.92
C GLU A 141 -10.09 12.55 -8.41
N GLN A 142 -9.65 11.40 -7.88
CA GLN A 142 -9.40 11.25 -6.45
C GLN A 142 -8.20 12.07 -5.95
N THR A 143 -7.22 12.33 -6.81
CA THR A 143 -6.01 13.12 -6.49
C THR A 143 -6.14 14.61 -6.85
N LYS A 144 -7.29 15.03 -7.37
CA LYS A 144 -7.53 16.40 -7.79
C LYS A 144 -7.43 17.37 -6.61
N GLY A 145 -6.53 18.34 -6.76
CA GLY A 145 -6.26 19.33 -5.70
C GLY A 145 -5.42 18.79 -4.54
N ILE A 146 -4.92 17.55 -4.63
CA ILE A 146 -3.95 16.97 -3.70
C ILE A 146 -2.59 16.95 -4.39
N ASP A 147 -1.54 17.32 -3.65
CA ASP A 147 -0.18 17.23 -4.16
C ASP A 147 0.30 15.77 -4.06
N VAL A 148 0.28 15.08 -5.20
CA VAL A 148 0.67 13.67 -5.32
C VAL A 148 1.91 13.57 -6.18
N ARG A 149 2.97 12.96 -5.63
CA ARG A 149 4.30 12.96 -6.26
C ARG A 149 4.82 11.54 -6.48
N SER A 150 5.30 11.28 -7.68
CA SER A 150 5.98 10.03 -8.05
C SER A 150 7.29 9.87 -7.30
N PHE A 151 7.51 8.69 -6.73
CA PHE A 151 8.73 8.29 -6.06
C PHE A 151 9.92 8.25 -7.02
N ILE A 152 9.73 7.63 -8.19
CA ILE A 152 10.82 7.45 -9.16
C ILE A 152 11.23 8.79 -9.78
N ARG A 153 10.27 9.65 -10.13
CA ARG A 153 10.58 10.93 -10.81
C ARG A 153 11.33 11.93 -9.94
N ARG A 154 11.20 11.85 -8.61
CA ARG A 154 11.94 12.71 -7.68
C ARG A 154 13.42 12.36 -7.55
N ARG A 155 13.82 11.20 -8.06
CA ARG A 155 15.17 10.64 -7.90
C ARG A 155 16.00 10.69 -9.19
N MET A 156 15.43 11.18 -10.29
CA MET A 156 16.13 11.55 -11.52
C MET A 156 16.51 13.03 -11.48
#